data_AF-A0A4Z2E5L4-F1
#
_entry.id   AF-A0A4Z2E5L4-F1
#
_cell.length_a   1.000
_cell.length_b   1.000
_cell.length_c   1.000
_cell.angle_alpha   90.00
_cell.angle_beta   90.00
_cell.angle_gamma   90.00
#
_symmetry.space_group_name_H-M   'P 1'
#
loop_
_entity.id
_entity.type
_entity.pdbx_description
1 polymer ?
#
loop_
_entity_poly.entity_id
_entity_poly.type
_entity_poly.pdbx_seq_one_letter_code
_entity_poly.pdbx_strand_id
1 'polypeptide(L)'
;MRYRYRRVAHQSHAVPVSPVRFNHLPLGSLSLVILLDSKAQQTELEWISYPPNGWEEISGLDENYTPIRTYQVCKVMEPNQNNWLRTNWIDKGTAQRIFVELKFTLRDCNSLPGVVGTCKETFNLYYQETDSEVGRSLRENQYVKIDTIAADESFTQGDLGERKMKLNTEVRIIGPLSRRGFYLAFQDVGACIALVSVKVYYKKCWSIIENLATFPDTVTGSEFSSLVEVEGACVNDAEEETDNSPKMHCSAEGEWLVPIGKCICKAGFHQKGDACDREYPSFILSARRCCRFFSRNSL
;
A
#
# COMPACT_ATOMS: atom_id res chain seq x y z
N MET A 1 -48.72 52.95 -4.27
CA MET A 1 -48.51 51.50 -4.45
C MET A 1 -48.00 51.25 -5.87
N ARG A 2 -46.70 50.99 -6.04
CA ARG A 2 -46.09 50.63 -7.33
C ARG A 2 -45.36 49.31 -7.16
N TYR A 3 -45.77 48.30 -7.92
CA TYR A 3 -45.15 46.98 -7.99
C TYR A 3 -43.75 47.10 -8.62
N ARG A 4 -42.73 46.56 -7.94
CA ARG A 4 -41.42 46.22 -8.53
C ARG A 4 -41.28 44.71 -8.51
N TYR A 5 -41.40 44.08 -9.67
CA TYR A 5 -40.91 42.71 -9.89
C TYR A 5 -39.37 42.74 -9.88
N ARG A 6 -38.74 42.14 -8.86
CA ARG A 6 -37.31 41.83 -8.88
C ARG A 6 -37.15 40.41 -9.43
N ARG A 7 -36.51 40.28 -10.59
CA ARG A 7 -35.99 39.01 -11.11
C ARG A 7 -34.94 38.47 -10.13
N VAL A 8 -35.17 37.28 -9.57
CA VAL A 8 -34.14 36.52 -8.85
C VAL A 8 -33.35 35.76 -9.90
N ALA A 9 -32.05 36.06 -10.01
CA ALA A 9 -31.13 35.31 -10.86
C ALA A 9 -30.78 33.99 -10.17
N HIS A 10 -31.06 32.86 -10.81
CA HIS A 10 -30.52 31.56 -10.42
C HIS A 10 -29.03 31.54 -10.76
N GLN A 11 -28.17 31.54 -9.74
CA GLN A 11 -26.74 31.30 -9.88
C GLN A 11 -26.49 29.81 -9.61
N SER A 12 -26.36 29.02 -10.68
CA SER A 12 -25.86 27.65 -10.64
C SER A 12 -24.36 27.69 -10.36
N HIS A 13 -23.96 27.47 -9.11
CA HIS A 13 -22.57 27.29 -8.73
C HIS A 13 -22.09 25.90 -9.17
N ALA A 14 -21.38 25.83 -10.29
CA ALA A 14 -20.54 24.69 -10.62
C ALA A 14 -19.30 24.74 -9.73
N VAL A 15 -19.08 23.70 -8.91
CA VAL A 15 -17.85 23.51 -8.13
C VAL A 15 -16.75 23.08 -9.11
N PRO A 16 -15.61 23.78 -9.21
CA PRO A 16 -14.51 23.34 -10.05
C PRO A 16 -13.79 22.19 -9.35
N VAL A 17 -13.81 21.00 -9.98
CA VAL A 17 -12.93 19.89 -9.61
C VAL A 17 -11.55 20.20 -10.18
N SER A 18 -10.65 20.67 -9.32
CA SER A 18 -9.25 20.89 -9.69
C SER A 18 -8.52 19.54 -9.79
N PRO A 19 -7.71 19.29 -10.84
CA PRO A 19 -6.86 18.10 -10.89
C PRO A 19 -5.74 18.26 -9.85
N VAL A 20 -5.64 17.29 -8.94
CA VAL A 20 -4.56 17.22 -7.95
C VAL A 20 -3.26 16.91 -8.68
N ARG A 21 -2.37 17.91 -8.78
CA ARG A 21 -0.98 17.70 -9.20
C ARG A 21 -0.21 17.05 -8.04
N PHE A 22 0.13 15.77 -8.18
CA PHE A 22 1.10 15.12 -7.31
C PHE A 22 2.52 15.58 -7.70
N ASN A 23 2.95 16.72 -7.17
CA ASN A 23 4.36 17.07 -7.16
C ASN A 23 5.10 16.17 -6.15
N HIS A 24 6.05 15.38 -6.66
CA HIS A 24 7.22 14.81 -5.97
C HIS A 24 7.05 14.47 -4.48
N LEU A 25 6.37 13.36 -4.19
CA LEU A 25 6.57 12.59 -2.96
C LEU A 25 7.73 11.60 -3.17
N PRO A 26 8.50 11.23 -2.12
CA PRO A 26 9.65 10.34 -2.27
C PRO A 26 9.19 8.98 -2.81
N LEU A 27 9.85 8.54 -3.89
CA LEU A 27 9.45 7.41 -4.75
C LEU A 27 9.12 6.09 -4.02
N GLY A 28 9.61 5.87 -2.79
CA GLY A 28 9.43 4.62 -2.06
C GLY A 28 8.08 4.42 -1.35
N SER A 29 7.29 5.48 -1.13
CA SER A 29 6.03 5.38 -0.34
C SER A 29 4.76 5.47 -1.19
N LEU A 30 4.88 5.86 -2.46
CA LEU A 30 3.71 6.15 -3.28
C LEU A 30 2.95 4.87 -3.65
N SER A 31 3.62 3.80 -4.09
CA SER A 31 3.01 2.61 -4.72
C SER A 31 2.29 1.63 -3.77
N LEU A 32 2.16 1.93 -2.48
CA LEU A 32 1.59 1.02 -1.48
C LEU A 32 0.10 1.28 -1.24
N VAL A 33 -0.70 0.20 -1.14
CA VAL A 33 -2.09 0.25 -0.68
C VAL A 33 -2.20 -0.56 0.61
N ILE A 34 -2.48 0.12 1.72
CA ILE A 34 -2.57 -0.48 3.06
C ILE A 34 -3.93 -1.17 3.21
N LEU A 35 -3.90 -2.44 3.63
CA LEU A 35 -5.07 -3.24 3.97
C LEU A 35 -5.28 -3.36 5.49
N LEU A 36 -4.18 -3.34 6.26
CA LEU A 36 -4.18 -3.31 7.72
C LEU A 36 -2.98 -2.50 8.20
N ASP A 37 -3.19 -1.62 9.16
CA ASP A 37 -2.12 -0.99 9.93
C ASP A 37 -2.54 -0.94 11.39
N SER A 38 -1.94 -1.80 12.22
CA SER A 38 -2.29 -1.89 13.64
C SER A 38 -1.95 -0.62 14.44
N LYS A 39 -1.05 0.24 13.94
CA LYS A 39 -0.71 1.51 14.61
C LYS A 39 -1.68 2.63 14.27
N ALA A 40 -2.41 2.53 13.16
CA ALA A 40 -3.38 3.55 12.76
C ALA A 40 -4.62 3.56 13.66
N GLN A 41 -4.88 2.46 14.39
CA GLN A 41 -6.02 2.33 15.27
C GLN A 41 -5.66 2.76 16.70
N GLN A 42 -6.31 3.83 17.17
CA GLN A 42 -6.09 4.38 18.52
C GLN A 42 -6.91 3.66 19.61
N THR A 43 -7.92 2.88 19.20
CA THR A 43 -8.79 2.08 20.07
C THR A 43 -8.32 0.62 20.13
N GLU A 44 -9.06 -0.24 20.84
CA GLU A 44 -8.81 -1.69 20.87
C GLU A 44 -8.79 -2.28 19.45
N LEU A 45 -7.84 -3.18 19.20
CA LEU A 45 -7.70 -3.88 17.92
C LEU A 45 -8.70 -5.05 17.80
N GLU A 46 -9.19 -5.54 18.94
CA GLU A 46 -10.18 -6.62 19.07
C GLU A 46 -9.77 -7.96 18.42
N TRP A 47 -8.46 -8.21 18.29
CA TRP A 47 -7.95 -9.47 17.77
C TRP A 47 -8.25 -10.62 18.74
N ILE A 48 -8.39 -11.81 18.18
CA ILE A 48 -8.83 -12.97 18.95
C ILE A 48 -7.62 -13.74 19.45
N SER A 49 -7.47 -13.78 20.76
CA SER A 49 -6.47 -14.58 21.48
C SER A 49 -7.04 -15.94 21.87
N TYR A 50 -6.30 -17.02 21.60
CA TYR A 50 -6.64 -18.38 22.01
C TYR A 50 -5.40 -19.14 22.53
N PRO A 51 -5.41 -19.64 23.77
CA PRO A 51 -6.42 -19.39 24.80
C PRO A 51 -6.51 -17.90 25.15
N PRO A 52 -7.63 -17.41 25.74
CA PRO A 52 -7.83 -15.98 25.98
C PRO A 52 -6.76 -15.29 26.83
N ASN A 53 -6.02 -16.05 27.63
CA ASN A 53 -4.91 -15.60 28.47
C ASN A 53 -3.53 -15.86 27.82
N GLY A 54 -3.47 -16.16 26.53
CA GLY A 54 -2.24 -16.40 25.79
C GLY A 54 -1.57 -15.08 25.42
N TRP A 55 -2.09 -14.45 24.36
CA TRP A 55 -1.71 -13.10 23.96
C TRP A 55 -2.56 -12.06 24.67
N GLU A 56 -1.90 -11.02 25.19
CA GLU A 56 -2.52 -9.92 25.93
C GLU A 56 -2.33 -8.61 25.16
N GLU A 57 -3.42 -7.84 25.03
CA GLU A 57 -3.36 -6.49 24.47
C GLU A 57 -2.89 -5.50 25.53
N ILE A 58 -1.85 -4.73 25.22
CA ILE A 58 -1.29 -3.72 26.10
C ILE A 58 -1.14 -2.38 25.37
N SER A 59 -1.10 -1.30 26.13
CA SER A 59 -0.71 0.02 25.60
C SER A 59 0.80 0.13 25.55
N GLY A 60 1.33 0.53 24.39
CA GLY A 60 2.75 0.80 24.17
C GLY A 60 2.98 2.20 23.61
N LEU A 61 4.25 2.51 23.38
CA LEU A 61 4.69 3.69 22.63
C LEU A 61 5.48 3.21 21.42
N ASP A 62 5.30 3.88 20.29
CA ASP A 62 6.13 3.63 19.12
C ASP A 62 7.46 4.41 19.19
N GLU A 63 8.29 4.27 18.15
CA GLU A 63 9.59 4.95 18.02
C GLU A 63 9.49 6.49 18.10
N ASN A 64 8.31 7.05 17.79
CA ASN A 64 8.02 8.48 17.82
C ASN A 64 7.25 8.90 19.08
N TYR A 65 7.20 8.06 20.11
CA TYR A 65 6.45 8.27 21.35
C TYR A 65 4.94 8.45 21.16
N THR A 66 4.40 7.91 20.06
CA THR A 66 2.96 7.88 19.82
C THR A 66 2.35 6.71 20.58
N PRO A 67 1.26 6.92 21.35
CA PRO A 67 0.51 5.83 21.96
C PRO A 67 -0.02 4.86 20.91
N ILE A 68 0.28 3.57 21.08
CA ILE A 68 -0.15 2.49 20.19
C ILE A 68 -0.69 1.31 21.01
N ARG A 69 -1.49 0.46 20.38
CA ARG A 69 -1.88 -0.84 20.93
C ARG A 69 -0.95 -1.93 20.40
N THR A 70 -0.46 -2.77 21.30
CA THR A 70 0.46 -3.87 20.99
C THR A 70 -0.05 -5.15 21.63
N TYR A 71 0.41 -6.29 21.13
CA TYR A 71 0.13 -7.60 21.74
C TYR A 71 1.39 -8.21 22.29
N GLN A 72 1.36 -8.75 23.50
CA GLN A 72 2.49 -9.44 24.10
C GLN A 72 2.13 -10.84 24.61
N VAL A 73 3.14 -11.71 24.67
CA VAL A 73 3.06 -13.01 25.34
C VAL A 73 4.44 -13.34 25.90
N CYS A 74 4.50 -13.87 27.12
CA CYS A 74 5.75 -14.23 27.79
C CYS A 74 5.56 -15.43 28.74
N LYS A 75 5.06 -16.56 28.20
CA LYS A 75 4.81 -17.80 28.96
C LYS A 75 5.98 -18.78 28.91
N VAL A 76 7.19 -18.27 29.09
CA VAL A 76 8.47 -19.00 28.92
C VAL A 76 8.73 -20.10 29.96
N MET A 77 8.04 -20.05 31.11
CA MET A 77 8.22 -21.02 32.21
C MET A 77 7.42 -22.31 32.00
N GLU A 78 6.38 -22.26 31.17
CA GLU A 78 5.46 -23.37 30.97
C GLU A 78 5.89 -24.17 29.72
N PRO A 79 5.95 -25.52 29.78
CA PRO A 79 6.22 -26.33 28.59
C PRO A 79 5.01 -26.36 27.65
N ASN A 80 5.23 -26.77 26.39
CA ASN A 80 4.18 -27.06 25.41
C ASN A 80 3.19 -25.90 25.16
N GLN A 81 3.71 -24.67 25.09
CA GLN A 81 2.90 -23.50 24.76
C GLN A 81 2.35 -23.58 23.33
N ASN A 82 1.15 -23.02 23.16
CA ASN A 82 0.46 -22.94 21.88
C ASN A 82 -0.52 -21.76 21.91
N ASN A 83 0.01 -20.55 21.98
CA ASN A 83 -0.76 -19.32 22.13
C ASN A 83 -0.98 -18.68 20.75
N TRP A 84 -2.23 -18.63 20.30
CA TRP A 84 -2.64 -18.06 19.03
C TRP A 84 -3.21 -16.66 19.19
N LEU A 85 -2.89 -15.78 18.26
CA LEU A 85 -3.51 -14.47 18.09
C LEU A 85 -3.94 -14.33 16.63
N ARG A 86 -5.20 -14.01 16.37
CA ARG A 86 -5.75 -13.85 15.02
C ARG A 86 -6.24 -12.43 14.80
N THR A 87 -5.88 -11.84 13.67
CA THR A 87 -6.39 -10.53 13.26
C THR A 87 -7.90 -10.55 13.00
N ASN A 88 -8.46 -9.35 12.74
CA ASN A 88 -9.74 -9.24 12.06
C ASN A 88 -9.62 -9.69 10.59
N TRP A 89 -10.76 -9.84 9.91
CA TRP A 89 -10.78 -10.23 8.52
C TRP A 89 -10.25 -9.09 7.65
N ILE A 90 -9.35 -9.41 6.73
CA ILE A 90 -8.71 -8.45 5.84
C ILE A 90 -9.26 -8.70 4.44
N ASP A 91 -9.99 -7.73 3.90
CA ASP A 91 -10.39 -7.75 2.49
C ASP A 91 -9.13 -7.56 1.62
N LYS A 92 -8.89 -8.48 0.69
CA LYS A 92 -7.73 -8.38 -0.20
C LYS A 92 -7.97 -7.41 -1.36
N GLY A 93 -9.23 -7.12 -1.67
CA GLY A 93 -9.63 -6.40 -2.87
C GLY A 93 -9.06 -7.03 -4.14
N THR A 94 -8.38 -6.20 -4.94
CA THR A 94 -7.75 -6.60 -6.20
C THR A 94 -6.33 -7.15 -6.02
N ALA A 95 -5.81 -7.20 -4.79
CA ALA A 95 -4.47 -7.68 -4.55
C ALA A 95 -4.31 -9.15 -4.94
N GLN A 96 -3.20 -9.44 -5.61
CA GLN A 96 -2.74 -10.80 -5.87
C GLN A 96 -1.66 -11.21 -4.88
N ARG A 97 -0.71 -10.30 -4.63
CA ARG A 97 0.40 -10.45 -3.71
C ARG A 97 0.24 -9.49 -2.54
N ILE A 98 0.40 -10.01 -1.32
CA ILE A 98 0.32 -9.26 -0.08
C ILE A 98 1.69 -9.28 0.61
N PHE A 99 2.08 -8.14 1.13
CA PHE A 99 3.23 -7.95 1.99
C PHE A 99 2.74 -7.82 3.44
N VAL A 100 3.35 -8.58 4.33
CA VAL A 100 3.11 -8.58 5.77
C VAL A 100 4.39 -8.12 6.43
N GLU A 101 4.39 -6.87 6.90
CA GLU A 101 5.48 -6.27 7.66
C GLU A 101 5.15 -6.36 9.15
N LEU A 102 6.07 -6.98 9.91
CA LEU A 102 5.99 -7.16 11.34
C LEU A 102 7.07 -6.32 12.00
N LYS A 103 6.68 -5.52 13.00
CA LYS A 103 7.63 -4.93 13.95
C LYS A 103 7.42 -5.54 15.31
N PHE A 104 8.46 -6.06 15.95
CA PHE A 104 8.34 -6.75 17.23
C PHE A 104 9.62 -6.67 18.07
N THR A 105 9.49 -6.91 19.36
CA THR A 105 10.62 -7.10 20.27
C THR A 105 10.65 -8.55 20.75
N LEU A 106 11.85 -9.06 21.01
CA LEU A 106 12.06 -10.42 21.49
C LEU A 106 13.12 -10.43 22.59
N ARG A 107 12.80 -11.06 23.71
CA ARG A 107 13.73 -11.20 24.84
C ARG A 107 14.59 -12.45 24.69
N ASP A 108 15.90 -12.29 24.88
CA ASP A 108 16.86 -13.40 24.88
C ASP A 108 16.55 -14.40 26.01
N CYS A 109 16.46 -15.68 25.67
CA CYS A 109 16.20 -16.74 26.64
C CYS A 109 17.30 -16.88 27.70
N ASN A 110 18.56 -16.56 27.36
CA ASN A 110 19.68 -16.58 28.31
C ASN A 110 19.56 -15.49 29.39
N SER A 111 18.76 -14.45 29.12
CA SER A 111 18.49 -13.39 30.09
C SER A 111 17.39 -13.73 31.09
N LEU A 112 16.79 -14.92 30.97
CA LEU A 112 15.68 -15.39 31.81
C LEU A 112 16.16 -16.54 32.71
N PRO A 113 16.05 -16.41 34.04
CA PRO A 113 16.44 -17.49 34.94
C PRO A 113 15.43 -18.63 34.91
N GLY A 114 15.92 -19.88 34.79
CA GLY A 114 15.09 -21.08 34.99
C GLY A 114 14.23 -21.53 33.79
N VAL A 115 14.48 -21.02 32.58
CA VAL A 115 13.68 -21.33 31.37
C VAL A 115 14.37 -22.24 30.35
N VAL A 116 15.44 -22.93 30.76
CA VAL A 116 16.25 -23.76 29.86
C VAL A 116 15.41 -24.91 29.31
N GLY A 117 15.25 -24.97 27.99
CA GLY A 117 14.51 -26.01 27.28
C GLY A 117 13.04 -25.69 26.99
N THR A 118 12.41 -24.77 27.72
CA THR A 118 11.03 -24.30 27.48
C THR A 118 11.00 -23.02 26.65
N CYS A 119 11.94 -22.10 26.88
CA CYS A 119 11.99 -20.82 26.17
C CYS A 119 12.39 -20.98 24.70
N LYS A 120 11.74 -20.18 23.84
CA LYS A 120 12.01 -20.09 22.40
C LYS A 120 12.28 -18.63 22.01
N GLU A 121 13.03 -18.45 20.92
CA GLU A 121 13.37 -17.14 20.37
C GLU A 121 12.75 -16.95 18.99
N THR A 122 11.63 -17.63 18.74
CA THR A 122 10.89 -17.57 17.49
C THR A 122 9.39 -17.67 17.74
N PHE A 123 8.60 -17.16 16.80
CA PHE A 123 7.16 -17.39 16.72
C PHE A 123 6.79 -17.72 15.29
N ASN A 124 5.61 -18.30 15.07
CA ASN A 124 5.18 -18.69 13.73
C ASN A 124 4.11 -17.71 13.21
N LEU A 125 4.22 -17.37 11.92
CA LEU A 125 3.23 -16.57 11.21
C LEU A 125 2.40 -17.49 10.30
N TYR A 126 1.09 -17.30 10.29
CA TYR A 126 0.12 -18.08 9.52
C TYR A 126 -0.90 -17.18 8.81
N TYR A 127 -1.57 -17.74 7.80
CA TYR A 127 -2.76 -17.13 7.21
C TYR A 127 -3.86 -18.15 6.91
N GLN A 128 -5.09 -17.66 6.78
CA GLN A 128 -6.26 -18.43 6.34
C GLN A 128 -7.06 -17.60 5.33
N GLU A 129 -7.19 -18.09 4.10
CA GLU A 129 -8.06 -17.49 3.09
C GLU A 129 -9.53 -17.85 3.35
N THR A 130 -10.42 -16.87 3.25
CA THR A 130 -11.87 -17.05 3.41
C THR A 130 -12.64 -16.11 2.50
N ASP A 131 -13.83 -16.53 2.06
CA ASP A 131 -14.69 -15.68 1.24
C ASP A 131 -15.54 -14.72 2.08
N SER A 132 -15.57 -14.85 3.40
CA SER A 132 -16.33 -13.98 4.29
C SER A 132 -15.76 -14.06 5.69
N GLU A 133 -16.16 -13.13 6.55
CA GLU A 133 -15.86 -13.22 7.97
C GLU A 133 -16.34 -14.54 8.55
N VAL A 134 -15.46 -15.21 9.29
CA VAL A 134 -15.77 -16.41 10.07
C VAL A 134 -15.84 -16.05 11.55
N GLY A 135 -16.59 -16.83 12.31
CA GLY A 135 -16.79 -16.60 13.73
C GLY A 135 -15.49 -16.56 14.55
N ARG A 136 -15.64 -16.30 15.86
CA ARG A 136 -14.50 -16.16 16.78
C ARG A 136 -13.77 -17.47 17.10
N SER A 137 -14.26 -18.61 16.63
CA SER A 137 -13.62 -19.91 16.83
C SER A 137 -12.36 -20.02 15.97
N LEU A 138 -11.21 -20.18 16.60
CA LEU A 138 -9.93 -20.44 15.95
C LEU A 138 -9.73 -21.95 15.80
N ARG A 139 -9.52 -22.42 14.56
CA ARG A 139 -9.25 -23.82 14.25
C ARG A 139 -7.91 -23.94 13.54
N GLU A 140 -6.91 -24.46 14.25
CA GLU A 140 -5.51 -24.48 13.82
C GLU A 140 -5.31 -25.14 12.45
N ASN A 141 -6.06 -26.21 12.16
CA ASN A 141 -5.99 -26.96 10.90
C ASN A 141 -6.45 -26.18 9.66
N GLN A 142 -7.05 -25.01 9.82
CA GLN A 142 -7.47 -24.16 8.71
C GLN A 142 -6.40 -23.14 8.31
N TYR A 143 -5.32 -23.03 9.09
CA TYR A 143 -4.25 -22.07 8.86
C TYR A 143 -3.09 -22.71 8.11
N VAL A 144 -2.54 -21.98 7.14
CA VAL A 144 -1.32 -22.34 6.42
C VAL A 144 -0.17 -21.56 7.01
N LYS A 145 0.93 -22.26 7.36
CA LYS A 145 2.13 -21.64 7.90
C LYS A 145 2.83 -20.84 6.81
N ILE A 146 3.11 -19.57 7.09
CA ILE A 146 3.89 -18.68 6.23
C ILE A 146 5.37 -18.92 6.51
N ASP A 147 5.78 -18.70 7.77
CA ASP A 147 7.17 -18.86 8.18
C ASP A 147 7.32 -18.96 9.71
N THR A 148 8.50 -19.35 10.16
CA THR A 148 8.98 -19.13 11.53
C THR A 148 9.80 -17.85 11.59
N ILE A 149 9.31 -16.87 12.34
CA ILE A 149 9.92 -15.56 12.50
C ILE A 149 10.90 -15.59 13.67
N ALA A 150 12.12 -15.15 13.40
CA ALA A 150 13.19 -14.96 14.39
C ALA A 150 13.54 -13.47 14.49
N ALA A 151 14.16 -13.07 15.59
CA ALA A 151 14.70 -11.73 15.73
C ALA A 151 16.13 -11.65 15.17
N ASP A 152 16.44 -10.59 14.43
CA ASP A 152 17.82 -10.23 14.10
C ASP A 152 18.59 -9.80 15.37
N GLU A 153 17.90 -9.06 16.25
CA GLU A 153 18.42 -8.62 17.53
C GLU A 153 17.46 -8.91 18.69
N SER A 154 17.94 -9.63 19.69
CA SER A 154 17.23 -9.85 20.96
C SER A 154 17.76 -8.93 22.07
N PHE A 155 16.88 -8.57 23.01
CA PHE A 155 17.24 -7.75 24.17
C PHE A 155 17.45 -8.60 25.44
N THR A 156 18.36 -8.14 26.28
CA THR A 156 18.83 -8.82 27.50
C THR A 156 18.45 -8.06 28.77
N GLN A 157 18.79 -8.61 29.94
CA GLN A 157 18.60 -7.94 31.23
C GLN A 157 19.41 -6.64 31.35
N GLY A 158 20.59 -6.57 30.70
CA GLY A 158 21.40 -5.35 30.64
C GLY A 158 20.70 -4.26 29.83
N ASP A 159 20.14 -4.63 28.68
CA ASP A 159 19.39 -3.70 27.82
C ASP A 159 18.15 -3.13 28.53
N LEU A 160 17.47 -3.93 29.36
CA LEU A 160 16.36 -3.47 30.20
C LEU A 160 16.82 -2.43 31.24
N GLY A 161 18.02 -2.60 31.81
CA GLY A 161 18.63 -1.64 32.73
C GLY A 161 18.89 -0.28 32.08
N GLU A 162 19.19 -0.27 30.78
CA GLU A 162 19.41 0.92 29.96
C GLU A 162 18.12 1.42 29.28
N ARG A 163 16.98 0.77 29.50
CA ARG A 163 15.69 1.02 28.83
C ARG A 163 15.77 0.96 27.29
N LYS A 164 16.66 0.12 26.77
CA LYS A 164 16.88 -0.04 25.34
C LYS A 164 16.17 -1.28 24.83
N MET A 165 14.97 -1.13 24.29
CA MET A 165 14.29 -2.23 23.60
C MET A 165 14.81 -2.33 22.16
N LYS A 166 15.07 -3.56 21.69
CA LYS A 166 15.53 -3.81 20.31
C LYS A 166 14.34 -4.18 19.44
N LEU A 167 14.04 -3.30 18.49
CA LEU A 167 12.92 -3.44 17.57
C LEU A 167 13.36 -4.14 16.29
N ASN A 168 12.77 -5.29 16.01
CA ASN A 168 13.01 -6.08 14.81
C ASN A 168 11.96 -5.75 13.75
N THR A 169 12.34 -5.81 12.48
CA THR A 169 11.41 -5.63 11.35
C THR A 169 11.56 -6.80 10.39
N GLU A 170 10.47 -7.54 10.17
CA GLU A 170 10.44 -8.70 9.29
C GLU A 170 9.33 -8.55 8.25
N VAL A 171 9.65 -8.81 6.98
CA VAL A 171 8.68 -8.74 5.88
C VAL A 171 8.49 -10.13 5.28
N ARG A 172 7.25 -10.57 5.18
CA ARG A 172 6.87 -11.80 4.49
C ARG A 172 5.84 -11.52 3.42
N ILE A 173 5.83 -12.37 2.40
CA ILE A 173 4.95 -12.22 1.24
C ILE A 173 4.04 -13.43 1.18
N ILE A 174 2.75 -13.19 0.94
CA ILE A 174 1.76 -14.24 0.70
C ILE A 174 1.05 -13.99 -0.63
N GLY A 175 0.68 -15.07 -1.29
CA GLY A 175 -0.06 -15.06 -2.55
C GLY A 175 0.54 -16.03 -3.59
N PRO A 176 -0.11 -16.17 -4.75
CA PRO A 176 -1.35 -15.49 -5.14
C PRO A 176 -2.56 -15.88 -4.29
N LEU A 177 -3.30 -14.90 -3.77
CA LEU A 177 -4.53 -15.15 -3.02
C LEU A 177 -5.73 -15.31 -3.96
N SER A 178 -6.55 -16.32 -3.69
CA SER A 178 -7.68 -16.77 -4.52
C SER A 178 -9.05 -16.34 -3.97
N ARG A 179 -9.20 -16.22 -2.64
CA ARG A 179 -10.47 -15.88 -1.99
C ARG A 179 -10.64 -14.39 -1.74
N ARG A 180 -11.84 -13.95 -1.35
CA ARG A 180 -12.13 -12.51 -1.13
C ARG A 180 -11.30 -11.83 -0.04
N GLY A 181 -10.83 -12.57 0.94
CA GLY A 181 -10.01 -12.01 2.01
C GLY A 181 -9.31 -13.09 2.81
N PHE A 182 -8.67 -12.69 3.90
CA PHE A 182 -7.87 -13.58 4.71
C PHE A 182 -7.76 -13.09 6.15
N TYR A 183 -7.35 -14.00 7.02
CA TYR A 183 -6.89 -13.70 8.37
C TYR A 183 -5.38 -13.93 8.45
N LEU A 184 -4.69 -13.13 9.24
CA LEU A 184 -3.35 -13.47 9.74
C LEU A 184 -3.47 -14.06 11.14
N ALA A 185 -2.58 -14.99 11.47
CA ALA A 185 -2.47 -15.53 12.81
C ALA A 185 -1.01 -15.69 13.24
N PHE A 186 -0.78 -15.48 14.54
CA PHE A 186 0.52 -15.53 15.18
C PHE A 186 0.47 -16.62 16.25
N GLN A 187 1.39 -17.58 16.17
CA GLN A 187 1.47 -18.67 17.12
C GLN A 187 2.78 -18.55 17.90
N ASP A 188 2.64 -18.37 19.21
CA ASP A 188 3.72 -18.50 20.17
C ASP A 188 3.77 -19.93 20.72
N VAL A 189 5.00 -20.46 20.79
CA VAL A 189 5.31 -21.82 21.28
C VAL A 189 6.26 -21.78 22.49
N GLY A 190 6.37 -20.63 23.18
CA GLY A 190 7.15 -20.48 24.42
C GLY A 190 8.17 -19.34 24.38
N ALA A 191 7.93 -18.29 23.62
CA ALA A 191 8.78 -17.11 23.52
C ALA A 191 8.30 -15.99 24.45
N CYS A 192 9.14 -14.96 24.58
CA CYS A 192 8.79 -13.70 25.24
C CYS A 192 8.87 -12.57 24.22
N ILE A 193 7.71 -12.24 23.63
CA ILE A 193 7.59 -11.38 22.46
C ILE A 193 6.55 -10.29 22.68
N ALA A 194 6.78 -9.14 22.06
CA ALA A 194 5.76 -8.10 21.90
C ALA A 194 5.67 -7.71 20.42
N LEU A 195 4.49 -7.95 19.83
CA LEU A 195 4.12 -7.48 18.49
C LEU A 195 3.77 -5.99 18.57
N VAL A 196 4.68 -5.15 18.10
CA VAL A 196 4.58 -3.69 18.12
C VAL A 196 3.78 -3.15 16.92
N SER A 197 3.89 -3.79 15.77
CA SER A 197 3.20 -3.37 14.54
C SER A 197 2.93 -4.56 13.64
N VAL A 198 1.75 -4.60 13.04
CA VAL A 198 1.44 -5.45 11.89
C VAL A 198 0.89 -4.54 10.81
N LYS A 199 1.62 -4.46 9.70
CA LYS A 199 1.22 -3.69 8.53
C LYS A 199 1.10 -4.62 7.34
N VAL A 200 -0.08 -4.61 6.72
CA VAL A 200 -0.42 -5.45 5.58
C VAL A 200 -0.75 -4.55 4.42
N TYR A 201 -0.09 -4.78 3.28
CA TYR A 201 -0.28 -3.95 2.11
C TYR A 201 -0.02 -4.73 0.82
N TYR A 202 -0.45 -4.17 -0.30
CA TYR A 202 -0.04 -4.61 -1.62
C TYR A 202 0.52 -3.45 -2.42
N LYS A 203 1.16 -3.76 -3.54
CA LYS A 203 1.76 -2.77 -4.43
C LYS A 203 0.94 -2.61 -5.70
N LYS A 204 0.88 -1.40 -6.23
CA LYS A 204 0.31 -1.10 -7.55
C LYS A 204 1.03 0.07 -8.20
N CYS A 205 1.01 0.11 -9.52
CA CYS A 205 1.37 1.30 -10.27
C CYS A 205 0.17 2.24 -10.32
N TRP A 206 0.34 3.48 -9.85
CA TRP A 206 -0.73 4.49 -9.89
C TRP A 206 -0.96 5.02 -11.28
N SER A 207 -2.17 5.49 -11.55
CA SER A 207 -2.48 6.07 -12.84
C SER A 207 -1.59 7.27 -13.16
N ILE A 208 -1.04 7.27 -14.37
CA ILE A 208 -0.19 8.33 -14.91
C ILE A 208 -0.63 8.70 -16.32
N ILE A 209 -0.21 9.88 -16.78
CA ILE A 209 -0.27 10.26 -18.18
C ILE A 209 1.17 10.37 -18.67
N GLU A 210 1.52 9.62 -19.71
CA GLU A 210 2.83 9.63 -20.32
C GLU A 210 2.64 9.57 -21.84
N ASN A 211 3.40 10.36 -22.61
CA ASN A 211 3.28 10.39 -24.08
C ASN A 211 1.83 10.62 -24.60
N LEU A 212 1.05 11.47 -23.93
CA LEU A 212 -0.37 11.75 -24.22
C LEU A 212 -1.29 10.51 -24.13
N ALA A 213 -0.85 9.46 -23.42
CA ALA A 213 -1.66 8.30 -23.11
C ALA A 213 -1.83 8.19 -21.58
N THR A 214 -3.06 7.90 -21.16
CA THR A 214 -3.40 7.59 -19.77
C THR A 214 -3.21 6.10 -19.52
N PHE A 215 -2.42 5.78 -18.51
CA PHE A 215 -2.24 4.42 -18.00
C PHE A 215 -3.01 4.31 -16.67
N PRO A 216 -3.93 3.34 -16.51
CA PRO A 216 -4.77 3.23 -15.31
C PRO A 216 -4.01 2.61 -14.12
N ASP A 217 -4.60 2.73 -12.93
CA ASP A 217 -4.14 2.00 -11.75
C ASP A 217 -4.01 0.50 -12.05
N THR A 218 -2.82 -0.05 -11.87
CA THR A 218 -2.51 -1.44 -12.23
C THR A 218 -1.88 -2.17 -11.05
N VAL A 219 -2.54 -3.24 -10.58
CA VAL A 219 -2.01 -4.09 -9.50
C VAL A 219 -0.81 -4.89 -10.01
N THR A 220 0.23 -5.04 -9.18
CA THR A 220 1.40 -5.84 -9.55
C THR A 220 1.07 -7.33 -9.67
N GLY A 221 1.85 -8.06 -10.46
CA GLY A 221 1.67 -9.49 -10.64
C GLY A 221 2.01 -10.32 -9.39
N SER A 222 1.68 -11.61 -9.43
CA SER A 222 1.91 -12.55 -8.33
C SER A 222 3.38 -12.96 -8.13
N GLU A 223 4.24 -12.76 -9.14
CA GLU A 223 5.64 -13.24 -9.20
C GLU A 223 6.68 -12.14 -8.99
N PHE A 224 7.86 -12.48 -8.46
CA PHE A 224 8.85 -11.48 -8.00
C PHE A 224 9.43 -10.68 -9.17
N SER A 225 9.52 -11.30 -10.34
CA SER A 225 9.98 -10.67 -11.58
C SER A 225 8.82 -10.40 -12.54
N SER A 226 7.57 -10.31 -12.05
CA SER A 226 6.42 -10.07 -12.92
C SER A 226 6.47 -8.68 -13.54
N LEU A 227 6.19 -8.60 -14.84
CA LEU A 227 5.96 -7.35 -15.57
C LEU A 227 4.58 -7.40 -16.19
N VAL A 228 3.66 -6.55 -15.72
CA VAL A 228 2.30 -6.49 -16.27
C VAL A 228 2.30 -5.48 -17.41
N GLU A 229 2.15 -5.94 -18.66
CA GLU A 229 1.95 -5.07 -19.82
C GLU A 229 0.57 -4.39 -19.72
N VAL A 230 0.55 -3.08 -19.94
CA VAL A 230 -0.65 -2.25 -19.90
C VAL A 230 -0.69 -1.38 -21.14
N GLU A 231 -1.79 -1.48 -21.86
CA GLU A 231 -2.10 -0.61 -22.99
C GLU A 231 -2.68 0.71 -22.48
N GLY A 232 -2.12 1.82 -22.96
CA GLY A 232 -2.55 3.17 -22.62
C GLY A 232 -3.72 3.61 -23.48
N ALA A 233 -4.56 4.49 -22.95
CA ALA A 233 -5.63 5.13 -23.71
C ALA A 233 -5.25 6.59 -24.01
N CYS A 234 -5.32 7.01 -25.28
CA CYS A 234 -5.05 8.41 -25.63
C CYS A 234 -5.92 9.38 -24.83
N VAL A 235 -5.32 10.47 -24.37
CA VAL A 235 -6.06 11.56 -23.70
C VAL A 235 -7.09 12.18 -24.65
N ASN A 236 -8.01 12.97 -24.09
CA ASN A 236 -9.01 13.66 -24.90
C ASN A 236 -8.36 14.49 -26.01
N ASP A 237 -8.98 14.46 -27.18
CA ASP A 237 -8.50 15.15 -28.40
C ASP A 237 -7.10 14.70 -28.90
N ALA A 238 -6.64 13.52 -28.48
CA ALA A 238 -5.50 12.81 -29.03
C ALA A 238 -5.91 11.52 -29.76
N GLU A 239 -5.03 11.02 -30.63
CA GLU A 239 -5.17 9.77 -31.37
C GLU A 239 -3.84 9.03 -31.43
N GLU A 240 -3.88 7.71 -31.63
CA GLU A 240 -2.67 6.90 -31.76
C GLU A 240 -1.89 7.29 -33.02
N GLU A 241 -0.57 7.41 -32.90
CA GLU A 241 0.28 7.50 -34.09
C GLU A 241 0.30 6.13 -34.77
N THR A 242 0.21 6.11 -36.11
CA THR A 242 0.11 4.87 -36.91
C THR A 242 1.18 3.84 -36.53
N ASP A 243 0.76 2.62 -36.24
CA ASP A 243 1.60 1.49 -35.81
C ASP A 243 2.40 1.75 -34.51
N ASN A 244 1.95 2.69 -33.67
CA ASN A 244 2.68 3.12 -32.49
C ASN A 244 1.81 3.23 -31.22
N SER A 245 0.98 2.21 -30.99
CA SER A 245 0.07 2.15 -29.84
C SER A 245 0.81 2.25 -28.50
N PRO A 246 0.35 3.11 -27.56
CA PRO A 246 1.04 3.38 -26.30
C PRO A 246 0.92 2.20 -25.33
N LYS A 247 2.05 1.75 -24.78
CA LYS A 247 2.16 0.63 -23.84
C LYS A 247 3.19 0.93 -22.76
N MET A 248 2.96 0.41 -21.56
CA MET A 248 3.89 0.45 -20.43
C MET A 248 3.88 -0.88 -19.69
N HIS A 249 4.88 -1.10 -18.85
CA HIS A 249 4.94 -2.27 -17.97
C HIS A 249 4.95 -1.84 -16.51
N CYS A 250 4.09 -2.44 -15.69
CA CYS A 250 4.09 -2.28 -14.24
C CYS A 250 4.96 -3.37 -13.59
N SER A 251 6.00 -2.98 -12.85
CA SER A 251 6.92 -3.89 -12.16
C SER A 251 6.31 -4.50 -10.89
N ALA A 252 6.93 -5.56 -10.37
CA ALA A 252 6.55 -6.17 -9.09
C ALA A 252 6.68 -5.20 -7.90
N GLU A 253 7.53 -4.18 -8.03
CA GLU A 253 7.79 -3.13 -7.06
C GLU A 253 6.75 -2.00 -7.11
N GLY A 254 5.83 -2.03 -8.08
CA GLY A 254 4.81 -1.00 -8.28
C GLY A 254 5.35 0.24 -9.00
N GLU A 255 6.35 0.05 -9.87
CA GLU A 255 6.94 1.11 -10.67
C GLU A 255 6.58 0.94 -12.15
N TRP A 256 6.24 2.06 -12.79
CA TRP A 256 6.07 2.10 -14.24
C TRP A 256 7.43 2.10 -14.93
N LEU A 257 7.62 1.16 -15.86
CA LEU A 257 8.82 1.06 -16.68
C LEU A 257 8.69 1.88 -17.97
N VAL A 258 9.72 1.85 -18.81
CA VAL A 258 9.85 2.68 -20.02
C VAL A 258 8.61 2.58 -20.92
N PRO A 259 8.02 3.72 -21.35
CA PRO A 259 6.90 3.73 -22.28
C PRO A 259 7.33 3.37 -23.69
N ILE A 260 6.46 2.63 -24.39
CA ILE A 260 6.57 2.26 -25.79
C ILE A 260 5.38 2.88 -26.51
N GLY A 261 5.60 3.54 -27.63
CA GLY A 261 4.53 4.24 -28.35
C GLY A 261 4.04 5.53 -27.70
N LYS A 262 3.12 6.21 -28.39
CA LYS A 262 2.60 7.52 -27.99
C LYS A 262 1.29 7.84 -28.70
N CYS A 263 0.57 8.79 -28.13
CA CYS A 263 -0.51 9.48 -28.83
C CYS A 263 -0.03 10.83 -29.35
N ILE A 264 -0.73 11.35 -30.36
CA ILE A 264 -0.54 12.69 -30.92
C ILE A 264 -1.85 13.46 -30.86
N CYS A 265 -1.80 14.79 -30.69
CA CYS A 265 -3.01 15.59 -30.74
C CYS A 265 -3.67 15.53 -32.12
N LYS A 266 -5.00 15.40 -32.14
CA LYS A 266 -5.79 15.43 -33.37
C LYS A 266 -5.61 16.76 -34.10
N ALA A 267 -5.90 16.76 -35.40
CA ALA A 267 -5.86 17.98 -36.21
C ALA A 267 -6.68 19.13 -35.58
N GLY A 268 -6.05 20.30 -35.41
CA GLY A 268 -6.65 21.48 -34.77
C GLY A 268 -6.39 21.61 -33.26
N PHE A 269 -5.64 20.68 -32.67
CA PHE A 269 -5.17 20.72 -31.29
C PHE A 269 -3.65 20.71 -31.23
N HIS A 270 -3.08 21.28 -30.16
CA HIS A 270 -1.65 21.21 -29.85
C HIS A 270 -1.42 20.67 -28.45
N GLN A 271 -0.28 20.02 -28.25
CA GLN A 271 0.10 19.53 -26.93
C GLN A 271 0.41 20.70 -26.00
N LYS A 272 -0.17 20.66 -24.80
CA LYS A 272 0.14 21.58 -23.71
C LYS A 272 0.24 20.82 -22.40
N GLY A 273 1.47 20.42 -22.06
CA GLY A 273 1.70 19.45 -20.99
C GLY A 273 1.13 18.09 -21.38
N ASP A 274 0.28 17.54 -20.51
CA ASP A 274 -0.28 16.18 -20.65
C ASP A 274 -1.67 16.18 -21.31
N ALA A 275 -2.04 17.27 -21.99
CA ALA A 275 -3.33 17.43 -22.64
C ALA A 275 -3.20 18.05 -24.03
N CYS A 276 -4.25 17.88 -24.85
CA CYS A 276 -4.39 18.51 -26.15
C CYS A 276 -5.37 19.69 -26.06
N ASP A 277 -4.85 20.90 -26.26
CA ASP A 277 -5.64 22.14 -26.25
C ASP A 277 -5.96 22.59 -27.68
N ARG A 278 -7.18 23.08 -27.91
CA ARG A 278 -7.57 23.60 -29.22
C ARG A 278 -6.74 24.85 -29.56
N GLU A 279 -6.28 24.92 -30.81
CA GLU A 279 -5.59 26.10 -31.30
C GLU A 279 -6.58 27.28 -31.45
N TYR A 280 -6.38 28.36 -30.69
CA TYR A 280 -7.18 29.56 -30.86
C TYR A 280 -6.76 30.31 -32.14
N PRO A 281 -7.69 30.82 -32.96
CA PRO A 281 -7.40 31.50 -34.24
C PRO A 281 -6.41 32.68 -34.16
N SER A 282 -6.19 33.25 -32.98
CA SER A 282 -5.23 34.32 -32.73
C SER A 282 -3.76 33.89 -32.95
N PHE A 283 -3.42 32.60 -32.83
CA PHE A 283 -2.06 32.11 -33.08
C PHE A 283 -1.78 31.82 -34.57
N ILE A 284 -2.79 31.40 -35.34
CA ILE A 284 -2.68 31.18 -36.80
C ILE A 284 -2.31 32.47 -37.54
N LEU A 285 -2.70 33.64 -37.01
CA LEU A 285 -2.36 34.96 -37.56
C LEU A 285 -0.88 35.35 -37.36
N SER A 286 -0.18 34.77 -36.38
CA SER A 286 1.24 35.05 -36.13
C SER A 286 2.15 34.25 -37.08
N ALA A 287 1.87 32.95 -37.28
CA ALA A 287 2.63 32.09 -38.19
C ALA A 287 2.48 32.52 -39.67
N ARG A 288 1.26 32.89 -40.09
CA ARG A 288 1.02 33.43 -41.44
C ARG A 288 1.67 34.80 -41.68
N ARG A 289 1.93 35.60 -40.63
CA ARG A 289 2.71 36.85 -40.74
C ARG A 289 4.20 36.60 -40.84
N CYS A 290 4.73 35.54 -40.22
CA CYS A 290 6.14 35.17 -40.33
C CYS A 290 6.49 34.66 -41.74
N CYS A 291 5.68 33.76 -42.32
CA CYS A 291 5.92 33.25 -43.69
C CYS A 291 5.70 34.30 -44.79
N ARG A 292 4.95 35.38 -44.55
CA ARG A 292 4.81 36.47 -45.53
C ARG A 292 6.00 37.42 -45.58
N PHE A 293 6.90 37.40 -44.60
CA PHE A 293 8.06 38.30 -44.58
C PHE A 293 9.30 37.74 -45.30
N PHE A 294 9.31 36.46 -45.69
CA PHE A 294 10.47 35.84 -46.36
C PHE A 294 10.37 35.75 -47.90
N SER A 295 9.31 36.30 -48.53
CA SER A 295 9.12 36.21 -49.99
C SER A 295 9.13 37.55 -50.74
N ARG A 296 9.63 38.63 -50.13
CA ARG A 296 9.87 39.91 -50.84
C ARG A 296 11.22 40.50 -50.45
N ASN A 297 12.29 39.94 -51.04
CA ASN A 297 13.51 40.66 -51.42
C ASN A 297 14.34 39.74 -52.32
N SER A 298 13.93 39.65 -53.58
CA SER A 298 14.75 39.10 -54.68
C SER A 298 14.25 39.77 -55.96
N LEU A 299 14.79 40.97 -56.22
CA LEU A 299 14.99 41.60 -57.53
C LEU A 299 15.81 42.87 -57.31
#